data_AF-A0A1F5E6J3-F1
#
_entry.id   AF-A0A1F5E6J3-F1
#
_cell.length_a   1.000
_cell.length_b   1.000
_cell.length_c   1.000
_cell.angle_alpha   90.00
_cell.angle_beta   90.00
_cell.angle_gamma   90.00
#
_symmetry.space_group_name_H-M   'P 1'
#
loop_
_entity.id
_entity.type
_entity.pdbx_description
1 polymer ?
#
loop_
_entity_poly.entity_id
_entity_poly.type
_entity_poly.pdbx_seq_one_letter_code
_entity_poly.pdbx_strand_id
1 'polypeptide(L)'
;MHQTPKTFVAICGMADIEPAQAQEKWLDLWEKTVREFLTWLIKESNLGQKQLQDLEKILKDVKADVKGKDPLFDTILSLLKPAQQTEAVEKYSQLFVDHLDDFYHDLENNFSLDQKQVLNAYLNSHQNA
;
A
#
# COMPACT_ATOMS: atom_id res chain seq x y z
N MET A 1 2.47 14.03 3.78
CA MET A 1 1.72 13.84 2.52
C MET A 1 2.43 12.69 1.84
N HIS A 2 1.85 11.49 1.84
CA HIS A 2 2.41 10.37 1.07
C HIS A 2 2.41 10.80 -0.40
N GLN A 3 3.58 11.16 -0.93
CA GLN A 3 3.68 11.44 -2.35
C GLN A 3 3.44 10.14 -3.09
N THR A 4 2.41 10.11 -3.93
CA THR A 4 2.21 9.02 -4.87
C THR A 4 3.50 8.82 -5.68
N PRO A 5 4.08 7.61 -5.73
CA PRO A 5 5.31 7.38 -6.44
C PRO A 5 5.20 7.81 -7.90
N LYS A 6 6.22 8.49 -8.43
CA LYS A 6 6.21 8.95 -9.83
C LYS A 6 6.00 7.80 -10.82
N THR A 7 6.58 6.63 -10.53
CA THR A 7 6.38 5.39 -11.31
C THR A 7 4.93 4.95 -11.31
N PHE A 8 4.24 5.02 -10.17
CA PHE A 8 2.82 4.70 -10.07
C PHE A 8 1.97 5.66 -10.93
N VAL A 9 2.23 6.97 -10.83
CA VAL A 9 1.55 7.98 -11.66
C VAL A 9 1.81 7.77 -13.15
N ALA A 10 3.05 7.45 -13.54
CA ALA A 10 3.41 7.22 -14.94
C ALA A 10 2.66 5.99 -15.52
N ILE A 11 2.64 4.87 -14.79
CA ILE A 11 1.93 3.66 -15.20
C ILE A 11 0.41 3.92 -15.29
N CYS A 12 -0.17 4.65 -14.33
CA CYS A 12 -1.57 5.09 -14.41
C CYS A 12 -1.83 5.97 -15.64
N GLY A 13 -0.90 6.88 -15.99
CA GLY A 13 -1.03 7.71 -17.19
C GLY A 13 -1.03 6.90 -18.48
N MET A 14 -0.31 5.77 -18.54
CA MET A 14 -0.37 4.84 -19.69
C MET A 14 -1.72 4.11 -19.79
N ALA A 15 -2.46 4.05 -18.68
CA ALA A 15 -3.81 3.51 -18.58
C ALA A 15 -4.91 4.54 -18.86
N ASP A 16 -4.55 5.75 -19.31
CA ASP A 16 -5.45 6.90 -19.42
C ASP A 16 -6.12 7.31 -18.09
N ILE A 17 -5.51 6.97 -16.95
CA ILE A 17 -5.95 7.42 -15.63
C ILE A 17 -5.35 8.79 -15.34
N GLU A 18 -6.20 9.77 -15.04
CA GLU A 18 -5.76 11.13 -14.74
C GLU A 18 -4.97 11.21 -13.41
N PRO A 19 -4.06 12.18 -13.24
CA PRO A 19 -3.23 12.28 -12.04
C PRO A 19 -4.00 12.34 -10.71
N ALA A 20 -5.16 13.02 -10.68
CA ALA A 20 -6.00 13.09 -9.49
C ALA A 20 -6.58 11.71 -9.13
N GLN A 21 -7.02 10.95 -10.13
CA GLN A 21 -7.53 9.59 -9.97
C GLN A 21 -6.41 8.61 -9.57
N ALA A 22 -5.19 8.81 -10.09
CA ALA A 22 -4.02 8.03 -9.67
C ALA A 22 -3.70 8.27 -8.19
N GLN A 23 -3.83 9.51 -7.71
CA GLN A 23 -3.66 9.80 -6.29
C GLN A 23 -4.73 9.11 -5.43
N GLU A 24 -6.00 9.14 -5.85
CA GLU A 24 -7.08 8.43 -5.16
C GLU A 24 -6.83 6.92 -5.11
N LYS A 25 -6.49 6.30 -6.25
CA LYS A 25 -6.16 4.86 -6.34
C LYS A 25 -4.98 4.47 -5.44
N TRP A 26 -3.97 5.33 -5.32
CA TRP A 26 -2.84 5.10 -4.41
C TRP A 26 -3.29 5.12 -2.94
N LEU A 27 -4.15 6.06 -2.57
CA LEU A 27 -4.70 6.15 -1.22
C LEU A 27 -5.58 4.94 -0.91
N ASP A 28 -6.41 4.49 -1.85
CA ASP A 28 -7.25 3.31 -1.70
C ASP A 28 -6.41 2.03 -1.49
N LEU A 29 -5.35 1.85 -2.29
CA LEU A 29 -4.42 0.72 -2.16
C LEU A 29 -3.72 0.72 -0.80
N TRP A 30 -3.22 1.89 -0.39
CA TRP A 30 -2.59 2.04 0.92
C TRP A 30 -3.57 1.77 2.05
N GLU A 31 -4.78 2.31 1.99
CA GLU A 31 -5.82 2.10 3.01
C GLU A 31 -6.19 0.61 3.13
N LYS A 32 -6.44 -0.06 1.99
CA LYS A 32 -6.72 -1.50 1.93
C LYS A 32 -5.60 -2.29 2.63
N THR A 33 -4.35 -2.01 2.26
CA THR A 33 -3.17 -2.66 2.83
C THR A 33 -3.09 -2.48 4.35
N VAL A 34 -3.22 -1.24 4.84
CA VAL A 34 -3.14 -0.94 6.27
C VAL A 34 -4.26 -1.65 7.06
N ARG A 35 -5.49 -1.65 6.55
CA ARG A 35 -6.62 -2.31 7.21
C ARG A 35 -6.42 -3.82 7.33
N GLU A 36 -5.97 -4.45 6.26
CA GLU A 36 -5.73 -5.89 6.25
C GLU A 36 -4.55 -6.27 7.16
N PHE A 37 -3.48 -5.47 7.12
CA PHE A 37 -2.33 -5.62 8.01
C PHE A 37 -2.73 -5.52 9.49
N LEU A 38 -3.48 -4.49 9.87
CA LEU A 38 -3.96 -4.31 11.24
C LEU A 38 -4.90 -5.44 11.67
N THR A 39 -5.76 -5.90 10.77
CA THR A 39 -6.66 -7.03 11.04
C THR A 39 -5.88 -8.32 11.29
N TRP A 40 -4.85 -8.58 10.48
CA TRP A 40 -3.95 -9.71 10.69
C TRP A 40 -3.21 -9.56 12.03
N LEU A 41 -2.63 -8.39 12.31
CA LEU A 41 -1.86 -8.15 13.53
C LEU A 41 -2.72 -8.41 14.78
N ILE A 42 -3.96 -7.92 14.80
CA ILE A 42 -4.91 -8.13 15.91
C ILE A 42 -5.26 -9.62 16.12
N LYS A 43 -5.31 -10.42 15.05
CA LYS A 43 -5.77 -11.82 15.09
C LYS A 43 -4.66 -12.84 15.32
N GLU A 44 -3.50 -12.61 14.71
CA GLU A 44 -2.48 -13.64 14.49
C GLU A 44 -1.23 -13.41 15.34
N SER A 45 -0.98 -12.16 15.75
CA SER A 45 0.17 -11.87 16.60
C SER A 45 -0.20 -12.07 18.08
N ASN A 46 0.66 -12.75 18.84
CA ASN A 46 0.50 -12.97 20.29
C ASN A 46 0.62 -11.63 21.05
N LEU A 47 -0.42 -10.81 20.97
CA LEU A 47 -0.49 -9.47 21.54
C LEU A 47 -1.04 -9.49 22.96
N GLY A 48 -0.51 -8.61 23.81
CA GLY A 48 -1.12 -8.30 25.08
C GLY A 48 -2.42 -7.51 24.91
N GLN A 49 -3.31 -7.61 25.91
CA GLN A 49 -4.64 -6.97 25.89
C GLN A 49 -4.59 -5.45 25.64
N LYS A 50 -3.58 -4.77 26.16
CA LYS A 50 -3.38 -3.32 25.92
C LYS A 50 -2.99 -3.02 24.47
N GLN A 51 -2.10 -3.83 23.87
CA GLN A 51 -1.69 -3.67 22.47
C GLN A 51 -2.89 -3.88 21.54
N LEU A 52 -3.75 -4.86 21.83
CA LEU A 52 -4.99 -5.10 21.08
C LEU A 52 -5.91 -3.88 21.09
N GLN A 53 -6.19 -3.31 22.27
CA GLN A 53 -7.04 -2.13 22.39
C GLN A 53 -6.48 -0.91 21.63
N ASP A 54 -5.16 -0.70 21.70
CA ASP A 54 -4.50 0.40 21.00
C ASP A 54 -4.58 0.20 19.46
N LEU A 55 -4.36 -1.02 18.97
CA LEU A 55 -4.46 -1.36 17.54
C LEU A 55 -5.90 -1.32 17.00
N GLU A 56 -6.89 -1.76 17.76
CA GLU A 56 -8.30 -1.66 17.40
C GLU A 56 -8.75 -0.21 17.25
N LYS A 57 -8.25 0.68 18.12
CA LYS A 57 -8.50 2.10 18.00
C LYS A 57 -7.89 2.66 16.72
N ILE A 58 -6.63 2.30 16.44
CA ILE A 58 -5.95 2.68 15.20
C ILE A 58 -6.77 2.23 13.99
N LEU A 59 -7.24 0.98 13.95
CA LEU A 59 -8.03 0.42 12.85
C LEU A 59 -9.34 1.18 12.60
N LYS A 60 -10.02 1.64 13.66
CA LYS A 60 -11.24 2.46 13.56
C LYS A 60 -10.95 3.88 13.04
N ASP A 61 -9.78 4.40 13.37
CA ASP A 61 -9.33 5.74 13.02
C ASP A 61 -8.66 5.81 11.64
N VAL A 62 -8.36 4.67 11.00
CA VAL A 62 -8.03 4.62 9.57
C VAL A 62 -9.26 5.11 8.80
N LYS A 63 -9.30 6.40 8.49
CA LYS A 63 -10.19 7.02 7.50
C LYS A 63 -9.29 7.79 6.53
N ALA A 64 -9.71 7.88 5.28
CA ALA A 64 -9.03 8.52 4.15
C ALA A 64 -8.60 10.00 4.32
N ASP A 65 -8.70 10.59 5.52
CA ASP A 65 -8.13 11.90 5.81
C ASP A 65 -6.63 11.79 6.14
N VAL A 66 -5.86 11.44 5.11
CA VAL A 66 -4.38 11.39 5.08
C VAL A 66 -3.80 12.81 5.03
N LYS A 67 -4.37 13.73 5.82
CA LYS A 67 -3.84 15.08 5.99
C LYS A 67 -2.85 15.21 7.14
N GLY A 68 -2.53 14.13 7.87
CA GLY A 68 -1.72 14.32 9.08
C GLY A 68 -0.87 13.21 9.69
N LYS A 69 -0.78 11.97 9.20
CA LYS A 69 0.00 10.95 9.96
C LYS A 69 0.87 10.04 9.10
N ASP A 70 1.96 10.63 8.66
CA ASP A 70 3.16 9.97 8.12
C ASP A 70 3.97 9.15 9.15
N PRO A 71 3.45 8.79 10.35
CA PRO A 71 3.99 7.58 10.95
C PRO A 71 2.90 6.69 11.53
N LEU A 72 1.80 6.44 10.80
CA LEU A 72 0.86 5.40 11.24
C LEU A 72 1.57 4.05 11.38
N PHE A 73 2.42 3.72 10.41
CA PHE A 73 3.24 2.51 10.44
C PHE A 73 4.24 2.53 11.61
N ASP A 74 4.99 3.62 11.82
CA ASP A 74 5.92 3.68 12.95
C ASP A 74 5.19 3.68 14.31
N THR A 75 3.98 4.26 14.37
CA THR A 75 3.11 4.18 15.56
C THR A 75 2.76 2.72 15.83
N ILE A 76 2.35 1.96 14.82
CA ILE A 76 2.07 0.53 14.96
C ILE A 76 3.32 -0.23 15.40
N LEU A 77 4.48 -0.01 14.76
CA LEU A 77 5.73 -0.67 15.13
C LEU A 77 6.18 -0.34 16.57
N SER A 78 5.95 0.89 17.04
CA SER A 78 6.27 1.31 18.41
C SER A 78 5.46 0.58 19.49
N LEU A 79 4.29 0.04 19.13
CA LEU A 79 3.46 -0.77 20.03
C LEU A 79 3.94 -2.23 20.11
N LEU A 80 4.81 -2.66 19.19
CA LEU A 80 5.27 -4.04 19.05
C LEU A 80 6.62 -4.26 19.73
N LYS A 81 6.86 -5.49 20.22
CA LYS A 81 8.19 -5.91 20.68
C LYS A 81 9.13 -6.12 19.47
N PRO A 82 10.46 -6.03 19.63
CA PRO A 82 11.39 -6.17 18.51
C PRO A 82 11.18 -7.44 17.66
N ALA A 83 10.92 -8.59 18.28
CA ALA A 83 10.65 -9.83 17.56
C ALA A 83 9.36 -9.79 16.72
N GLN A 84 8.35 -9.02 17.16
CA GLN A 84 7.08 -8.83 16.45
C GLN A 84 7.20 -7.79 15.34
N GLN A 85 8.15 -6.85 15.45
CA GLN A 85 8.36 -5.82 14.43
C GLN A 85 8.87 -6.43 13.13
N THR A 86 9.79 -7.40 13.18
CA THR A 86 10.28 -8.07 11.97
C THR A 86 9.15 -8.76 11.21
N GLU A 87 8.37 -9.59 11.91
CA GLU A 87 7.22 -10.29 11.31
C GLU A 87 6.17 -9.31 10.77
N ALA A 88 5.91 -8.21 11.49
CA ALA A 88 4.99 -7.17 11.07
C ALA A 88 5.46 -6.43 9.81
N VAL A 89 6.76 -6.13 9.70
CA VAL A 89 7.35 -5.50 8.51
C VAL A 89 7.29 -6.42 7.30
N GLU A 90 7.64 -7.70 7.48
CA GLU A 90 7.52 -8.71 6.43
C GLU A 90 6.08 -8.85 5.95
N LYS A 91 5.13 -8.97 6.88
CA LYS A 91 3.72 -9.11 6.54
C LYS A 91 3.15 -7.88 5.85
N TYR A 92 3.47 -6.68 6.34
CA TYR A 92 3.03 -5.44 5.71
C TYR A 92 3.59 -5.31 4.29
N SER A 93 4.88 -5.61 4.12
CA SER A 93 5.53 -5.56 2.81
C SER A 93 4.89 -6.55 1.84
N GLN A 94 4.62 -7.79 2.29
CA GLN A 94 3.94 -8.78 1.47
C GLN A 94 2.55 -8.32 1.04
N LEU A 95 1.71 -7.87 1.98
CA LEU A 95 0.36 -7.38 1.66
C LEU A 95 0.39 -6.19 0.70
N PHE A 96 1.36 -5.29 0.86
CA PHE A 96 1.50 -4.13 0.00
C PHE A 96 1.88 -4.53 -1.43
N VAL A 97 2.82 -5.48 -1.59
CA VAL A 97 3.21 -6.03 -2.88
C VAL A 97 2.04 -6.78 -3.51
N ASP A 98 1.35 -7.64 -2.78
CA ASP A 98 0.18 -8.38 -3.28
C ASP A 98 -0.89 -7.43 -3.82
N HIS A 99 -1.21 -6.36 -3.09
CA HIS A 99 -2.18 -5.36 -3.54
C HIS A 99 -1.71 -4.52 -4.73
N LEU A 100 -0.41 -4.26 -4.84
CA LEU A 100 0.16 -3.62 -6.02
C LEU A 100 0.09 -4.54 -7.24
N ASP A 101 0.41 -5.82 -7.07
CA ASP A 101 0.35 -6.81 -8.15
C ASP A 101 -1.09 -6.99 -8.64
N ASP A 102 -2.06 -7.12 -7.73
CA ASP A 102 -3.49 -7.14 -8.06
C ASP A 102 -3.90 -5.90 -8.87
N PHE A 103 -3.50 -4.71 -8.39
CA PHE A 103 -3.79 -3.44 -9.07
C PHE A 103 -3.20 -3.40 -10.48
N TYR A 104 -1.94 -3.80 -10.65
CA TYR A 104 -1.28 -3.78 -11.95
C TYR A 104 -1.85 -4.83 -12.90
N HIS A 105 -2.25 -5.99 -12.39
CA HIS A 105 -2.91 -7.02 -13.19
C HIS A 105 -4.26 -6.52 -13.75
N ASP A 106 -5.08 -5.90 -12.89
CA ASP A 106 -6.34 -5.27 -13.29
C ASP A 106 -6.12 -4.16 -14.32
N LEU A 107 -5.06 -3.37 -14.13
CA LEU A 107 -4.67 -2.31 -15.05
C LEU A 107 -4.28 -2.87 -16.43
N GLU A 108 -3.41 -3.87 -16.47
CA GLU A 108 -2.92 -4.52 -17.70
C GLU A 108 -4.06 -5.18 -18.49
N ASN A 109 -5.05 -5.74 -17.80
CA ASN A 109 -6.25 -6.32 -18.43
C ASN A 109 -7.07 -5.28 -19.20
N ASN A 110 -6.96 -4.00 -18.85
CA ASN A 110 -7.64 -2.90 -19.52
C ASN A 110 -6.80 -2.25 -20.63
N PHE A 111 -5.54 -2.65 -20.82
CA PHE A 111 -4.66 -2.03 -21.80
C PHE A 111 -4.92 -2.52 -23.23
N SER A 112 -4.92 -1.58 -24.16
CA SER A 112 -4.75 -1.86 -25.58
C SER A 112 -3.35 -2.42 -25.88
N LEU A 113 -3.16 -3.04 -27.05
CA LEU A 113 -1.86 -3.55 -27.48
C LEU A 113 -0.78 -2.45 -27.50
N ASP A 114 -1.13 -1.25 -27.95
CA ASP A 114 -0.21 -0.11 -28.02
C ASP A 114 0.20 0.35 -26.59
N GLN A 115 -0.75 0.39 -25.66
CA GLN A 115 -0.46 0.71 -24.25
C GLN A 115 0.44 -0.34 -23.59
N LYS A 116 0.24 -1.63 -23.88
CA LYS A 116 1.14 -2.70 -23.41
C LYS A 116 2.56 -2.55 -23.95
N GLN A 117 2.72 -2.15 -25.21
CA GLN A 117 4.05 -1.89 -25.79
C GLN A 117 4.74 -0.69 -25.13
N VAL A 118 4.00 0.40 -24.89
CA VAL A 118 4.51 1.58 -24.17
C VAL A 118 4.91 1.22 -22.74
N LEU A 119 4.09 0.46 -22.02
CA LEU A 119 4.40 -0.01 -20.67
C LEU A 119 5.67 -0.87 -20.66
N ASN A 120 5.78 -1.84 -21.56
CA ASN A 120 6.97 -2.70 -21.66
C ASN A 120 8.24 -1.89 -21.96
N ALA A 121 8.17 -0.91 -22.87
CA ALA A 121 9.28 -0.02 -23.16
C ALA A 121 9.67 0.81 -21.92
N TYR A 122 8.68 1.34 -21.21
CA TYR A 122 8.89 2.06 -19.96
C TYR A 122 9.58 1.19 -18.90
N LEU A 123 9.06 -0.01 -18.60
CA LEU A 123 9.65 -0.92 -17.61
C LEU A 123 11.08 -1.34 -18.00
N ASN A 124 11.32 -1.69 -19.26
CA ASN A 124 12.65 -2.07 -19.75
C ASN A 124 13.68 -0.94 -19.63
N SER A 125 13.26 0.33 -19.82
CA SER A 125 14.15 1.48 -19.64
C SER A 125 14.51 1.77 -18.18
N HIS A 126 13.70 1.30 -17.22
CA HIS A 126 13.92 1.52 -15.78
C HIS A 126 14.56 0.32 -15.08
N GLN A 127 14.55 -0.87 -15.67
CA GLN A 127 15.28 -2.04 -15.16
C GLN A 127 16.80 -1.98 -15.45
N ASN A 128 17.21 -1.19 -16.45
CA ASN A 128 18.61 -1.07 -16.90
C ASN A 128 19.24 0.29 -16.55
N ALA A 129 18.57 1.10 -15.73
CA ALA A 129 19.03 2.42 -15.27
C ALA A 129 19.51 2.34 -13.82
#